data_AF-A0A2G2XVN5-F1
#
_entry.id   AF-A0A2G2XVN5-F1
#
_cell.length_a   1.000
_cell.length_b   1.000
_cell.length_c   1.000
_cell.angle_alpha   90.00
_cell.angle_beta   90.00
_cell.angle_gamma   90.00
#
_symmetry.space_group_name_H-M   'P 1'
#
loop_
_entity.id
_entity.type
_entity.pdbx_description
1 polymer ?
#
loop_
_entity_poly.entity_id
_entity_poly.type
_entity_poly.pdbx_seq_one_letter_code
_entity_poly.pdbx_strand_id
1 'polypeptide(L)'
;MSFLRARGNASQVHQLVGMRGLMSDPQGQMIDLPIQSNLREGLSLTEYIISFYGARKGVVDIAVRTSDAKYFTRRLVEVVQNIVVCRTDCGTARGISVSPWNGMMPERIFSQTLIDRVLADDIYMGSRCISTRNQDIRIGLVNRFITFRTQPISIRTPFTCRSTSWICRLCYGRSPTHGNLVDLGEAVGIITG
;
A
#
# COMPACT_ATOMS: atom_id res chain seq x y z
N MET A 1 -16.08 -23.69 5.64
CA MET A 1 -14.66 -23.30 5.35
C MET A 1 -14.54 -21.87 4.82
N SER A 2 -15.43 -21.40 3.94
CA SER A 2 -15.43 -20.03 3.41
C SER A 2 -15.81 -18.94 4.43
N PHE A 3 -16.81 -19.17 5.30
CA PHE A 3 -17.28 -18.17 6.27
C PHE A 3 -16.26 -17.78 7.35
N LEU A 4 -15.40 -18.72 7.75
CA LEU A 4 -14.31 -18.47 8.69
C LEU A 4 -13.05 -17.93 7.99
N ARG A 5 -13.11 -17.65 6.67
CA ARG A 5 -11.97 -17.20 5.83
C ARG A 5 -10.70 -18.05 5.97
N ALA A 6 -10.83 -19.32 6.38
CA ALA A 6 -9.69 -20.21 6.56
C ALA A 6 -9.06 -20.60 5.21
N ARG A 7 -9.89 -20.98 4.23
CA ARG A 7 -9.53 -21.23 2.83
C ARG A 7 -10.80 -21.29 1.99
N GLY A 8 -10.82 -20.61 0.85
CA GLY A 8 -11.93 -20.63 -0.10
C GLY A 8 -12.64 -19.27 -0.25
N ASN A 9 -12.95 -18.89 -1.50
CA ASN A 9 -13.74 -17.70 -1.82
C ASN A 9 -15.21 -18.07 -2.13
N ALA A 10 -16.15 -17.13 -1.98
CA ALA A 10 -17.55 -17.31 -2.37
C ALA A 10 -17.69 -17.70 -3.84
N SER A 11 -16.84 -17.16 -4.73
CA SER A 11 -16.79 -17.56 -6.14
C SER A 11 -16.39 -19.02 -6.34
N GLN A 12 -15.47 -19.54 -5.52
CA GLN A 12 -15.07 -20.95 -5.59
C GLN A 12 -16.18 -21.88 -5.09
N VAL A 13 -16.94 -21.46 -4.07
CA VAL A 13 -18.12 -22.19 -3.60
C VAL A 13 -19.23 -22.17 -4.65
N HIS A 14 -19.44 -21.02 -5.31
CA HIS A 14 -20.39 -20.90 -6.41
C HIS A 14 -20.07 -21.89 -7.53
N GLN A 15 -18.81 -22.02 -7.94
CA GLN A 15 -18.41 -22.96 -9.00
C GLN A 15 -18.55 -24.45 -8.61
N LEU A 16 -18.63 -24.76 -7.32
CA LEU A 16 -18.82 -26.14 -6.83
C LEU A 16 -20.28 -26.58 -6.84
N VAL A 17 -21.20 -25.68 -6.47
CA VAL A 17 -22.62 -26.00 -6.20
C VAL A 17 -23.60 -25.31 -7.15
N GLY A 18 -23.19 -24.22 -7.78
CA GLY A 18 -23.96 -23.48 -8.78
C GLY A 18 -23.20 -23.33 -10.09
N MET A 19 -23.86 -22.71 -11.08
CA MET A 19 -23.33 -22.66 -12.44
C MET A 19 -21.94 -22.02 -12.47
N ARG A 20 -21.03 -22.55 -13.28
CA ARG A 20 -19.68 -22.00 -13.37
C ARG A 20 -19.65 -20.64 -14.09
N GLY A 21 -20.58 -20.41 -15.02
CA GLY A 21 -20.79 -19.14 -15.70
C GLY A 21 -19.96 -18.97 -16.97
N LEU A 22 -19.74 -17.71 -17.35
CA LEU A 22 -19.01 -17.34 -18.57
C LEU A 22 -17.49 -17.47 -18.37
N MET A 23 -16.80 -17.80 -19.45
CA MET A 23 -15.34 -17.91 -19.51
C MET A 23 -14.78 -16.97 -20.57
N SER A 24 -13.50 -16.61 -20.43
CA SER A 24 -12.79 -15.81 -21.40
C SER A 24 -11.99 -16.68 -22.37
N ASP A 25 -11.96 -16.28 -23.62
CA ASP A 25 -11.12 -16.84 -24.68
C ASP A 25 -9.63 -16.48 -24.44
N PRO A 26 -8.63 -17.13 -25.10
CA PRO A 26 -7.23 -16.73 -24.96
C PRO A 26 -6.97 -15.26 -25.30
N GLN A 27 -7.80 -14.64 -26.14
CA GLN A 27 -7.73 -13.21 -26.44
C GLN A 27 -8.29 -12.32 -25.32
N GLY A 28 -8.99 -12.89 -24.33
CA GLY A 28 -9.61 -12.17 -23.22
C GLY A 28 -11.04 -11.69 -23.49
N GLN A 29 -11.62 -12.02 -24.65
CA GLN A 29 -13.03 -11.77 -24.91
C GLN A 29 -13.91 -12.77 -24.16
N MET A 30 -15.09 -12.34 -23.73
CA MET A 30 -16.06 -13.22 -23.09
C MET A 30 -16.68 -14.14 -24.13
N ILE A 31 -16.71 -15.44 -23.86
CA ILE A 31 -17.37 -16.42 -24.72
C ILE A 31 -18.86 -16.41 -24.36
N ASP A 32 -19.73 -16.19 -25.34
CA ASP A 32 -21.18 -16.05 -25.15
C ASP A 32 -21.89 -17.35 -24.70
N LEU A 33 -21.18 -18.48 -24.70
CA LEU A 33 -21.66 -19.78 -24.23
C LEU A 33 -21.34 -19.96 -22.73
N PRO A 34 -22.34 -19.86 -21.82
CA PRO A 34 -22.12 -20.09 -20.41
C PRO A 34 -21.97 -21.58 -20.09
N ILE A 35 -21.10 -21.90 -19.13
CA ILE A 35 -21.01 -23.23 -18.54
C ILE A 35 -22.12 -23.35 -17.49
N GLN A 36 -23.13 -24.17 -17.80
CA GLN A 36 -24.32 -24.33 -16.95
C GLN A 36 -24.07 -25.35 -15.84
N SER A 37 -23.26 -26.37 -16.11
CA SER A 37 -22.98 -27.44 -15.16
C SER A 37 -21.99 -27.04 -14.06
N ASN A 38 -22.06 -27.79 -12.96
CA ASN A 38 -21.31 -27.54 -11.73
C ASN A 38 -20.16 -28.55 -11.59
N LEU A 39 -19.12 -28.21 -10.83
CA LEU A 39 -18.01 -29.15 -10.59
C LEU A 39 -18.45 -30.41 -9.81
N ARG A 40 -19.57 -30.34 -9.08
CA ARG A 40 -20.19 -31.51 -8.42
C ARG A 40 -20.88 -32.45 -9.40
N GLU A 41 -21.52 -31.91 -10.44
CA GLU A 41 -22.31 -32.66 -11.44
C GLU A 41 -21.43 -33.17 -12.58
N GLY A 42 -20.28 -32.53 -12.81
CA GLY A 42 -19.38 -32.81 -13.93
C GLY A 42 -19.61 -31.82 -15.07
N LEU A 43 -18.63 -31.74 -15.98
CA LEU A 43 -18.68 -30.85 -17.15
C LEU A 43 -18.81 -31.70 -18.41
N SER A 44 -19.59 -31.23 -19.38
CA SER A 44 -19.58 -31.80 -20.72
C SER A 44 -18.23 -31.56 -21.42
N LEU A 45 -17.94 -32.31 -22.49
CA LEU A 45 -16.69 -32.18 -23.26
C LEU A 45 -16.47 -30.72 -23.72
N THR A 46 -17.52 -30.08 -24.25
CA THR A 46 -17.47 -28.70 -24.75
C THR A 46 -17.21 -27.70 -23.62
N GLU A 47 -17.91 -27.83 -22.50
CA GLU A 47 -17.72 -26.95 -21.33
C GLU A 47 -16.32 -27.12 -20.72
N TYR A 48 -15.80 -28.34 -20.70
CA TYR A 48 -14.45 -28.62 -20.25
C TYR A 48 -13.40 -27.95 -21.15
N ILE A 49 -13.55 -28.03 -22.47
CA ILE A 49 -12.65 -27.37 -23.43
C ILE A 49 -12.71 -25.85 -23.29
N ILE A 50 -13.91 -25.26 -23.18
CA ILE A 50 -14.09 -23.81 -22.96
C ILE A 50 -13.39 -23.39 -21.65
N SER A 51 -13.58 -24.15 -20.57
CA SER A 51 -12.89 -23.90 -19.31
C SER A 51 -11.36 -24.02 -19.43
N PHE A 52 -10.86 -24.88 -20.31
CA PHE A 52 -9.43 -25.12 -20.44
C PHE A 52 -8.69 -23.91 -21.02
N TYR A 53 -9.28 -23.20 -21.98
CA TYR A 53 -8.66 -22.01 -22.56
C TYR A 53 -8.39 -20.92 -21.52
N GLY A 54 -9.40 -20.59 -20.70
CA GLY A 54 -9.25 -19.64 -19.61
C GLY A 54 -8.23 -20.09 -18.56
N ALA A 55 -8.25 -21.39 -18.21
CA ALA A 55 -7.29 -21.95 -17.26
C ALA A 55 -5.84 -21.89 -17.77
N ARG A 56 -5.60 -22.29 -19.02
CA ARG A 56 -4.28 -22.27 -19.64
C ARG A 56 -3.74 -20.85 -19.74
N LYS A 57 -4.58 -19.89 -20.17
CA LYS A 57 -4.20 -18.47 -20.20
C LYS A 57 -3.83 -17.99 -18.80
N GLY A 58 -4.63 -18.32 -17.78
CA GLY A 58 -4.34 -17.97 -16.39
C GLY A 58 -2.97 -18.49 -15.92
N VAL A 59 -2.64 -19.75 -16.22
CA VAL A 59 -1.33 -20.33 -15.86
C VAL A 59 -0.18 -19.61 -16.57
N VAL A 60 -0.33 -19.33 -17.87
CA VAL A 60 0.68 -18.61 -18.66
C VAL A 60 0.86 -17.18 -18.13
N ASP A 61 -0.24 -16.47 -17.88
CA ASP A 61 -0.21 -15.11 -17.35
C ASP A 61 0.44 -15.06 -15.96
N ILE A 62 0.22 -16.07 -15.11
CA ILE A 62 0.90 -16.18 -13.82
C ILE A 62 2.42 -16.32 -14.03
N ALA A 63 2.85 -17.17 -14.98
CA ALA A 63 4.27 -17.34 -15.26
C ALA A 63 4.92 -16.03 -15.74
N VAL A 64 4.29 -15.33 -16.68
CA VAL A 64 4.76 -14.03 -17.20
C VAL A 64 4.77 -12.95 -16.12
N ARG A 65 3.69 -12.82 -15.35
CA ARG A 65 3.63 -11.85 -14.24
C ARG A 65 4.66 -12.15 -13.15
N THR A 66 4.98 -13.42 -12.93
CA THR A 66 6.02 -13.82 -11.97
C THR A 66 7.41 -13.37 -12.44
N SER A 67 7.72 -13.46 -13.74
CA SER A 67 8.99 -12.93 -14.27
C SER A 67 9.03 -11.41 -14.19
N ASP A 68 7.94 -10.73 -14.54
CA ASP A 68 7.88 -9.26 -14.52
C ASP A 68 8.01 -8.71 -13.10
N ALA A 69 7.33 -9.33 -12.12
CA ALA A 69 7.43 -8.95 -10.73
C ALA A 69 8.86 -9.09 -10.20
N LYS A 70 9.56 -10.18 -10.54
CA LYS A 70 10.97 -10.39 -10.15
C LYS A 70 11.91 -9.39 -10.82
N TYR A 71 11.67 -9.08 -12.09
CA TYR A 71 12.45 -8.08 -12.80
C TYR A 71 12.26 -6.69 -12.17
N PHE A 72 11.02 -6.34 -11.85
CA PHE A 72 10.68 -5.06 -11.24
C PHE A 72 11.32 -4.88 -9.86
N THR A 73 11.21 -5.86 -8.97
CA THR A 73 11.83 -5.79 -7.63
C THR A 73 13.35 -5.70 -7.74
N ARG A 74 13.99 -6.47 -8.64
CA ARG A 74 15.42 -6.34 -8.88
C ARG A 74 15.81 -4.92 -9.31
N ARG A 75 15.09 -4.35 -10.28
CA ARG A 75 15.38 -3.01 -10.79
C ARG A 75 15.11 -1.92 -9.76
N LEU A 76 14.09 -2.08 -8.91
CA LEU A 76 13.85 -1.20 -7.78
C LEU A 76 15.03 -1.23 -6.81
N VAL A 77 15.45 -2.42 -6.37
CA VAL A 77 16.57 -2.61 -5.44
C VAL A 77 17.87 -2.00 -6.00
N GLU A 78 18.16 -2.20 -7.28
CA GLU A 78 19.34 -1.60 -7.95
C GLU A 78 19.36 -0.05 -7.87
N VAL A 79 18.19 0.59 -7.88
CA VAL A 79 18.05 2.06 -7.77
C VAL A 79 18.15 2.54 -6.32
N VAL A 80 17.53 1.81 -5.38
CA VAL A 80 17.39 2.25 -3.98
C VAL A 80 18.48 1.74 -3.05
N GLN A 81 19.35 0.81 -3.48
CA GLN A 81 20.39 0.19 -2.64
C GLN A 81 21.33 1.19 -1.95
N ASN A 82 21.55 2.36 -2.55
CA ASN A 82 22.43 3.40 -2.01
C ASN A 82 21.73 4.33 -0.99
N ILE A 83 20.42 4.16 -0.76
CA ILE A 83 19.63 5.02 0.11
C ILE A 83 19.73 4.51 1.56
N VAL A 84 20.54 5.20 2.35
CA VAL A 84 20.80 4.87 3.77
C VAL A 84 20.48 6.07 4.66
N VAL A 85 20.13 5.82 5.92
CA VAL A 85 19.93 6.90 6.92
C VAL A 85 21.25 7.27 7.58
N CYS A 86 21.83 8.40 7.18
CA CYS A 86 23.17 8.79 7.65
C CYS A 86 23.17 9.84 8.78
N ARG A 87 22.16 10.72 8.86
CA ARG A 87 22.12 11.80 9.86
C ARG A 87 20.74 11.93 10.51
N THR A 88 20.73 12.56 11.68
CA THR A 88 19.51 12.84 12.45
C THR A 88 18.63 13.89 11.76
N ASP A 89 19.19 15.06 11.44
CA ASP A 89 18.48 16.16 10.75
C ASP A 89 19.27 16.67 9.53
N CYS A 90 18.55 17.02 8.47
CA CYS A 90 19.09 17.72 7.30
C CYS A 90 18.84 19.24 7.34
N GLY A 91 18.10 19.72 8.35
CA GLY A 91 17.81 21.13 8.59
C GLY A 91 16.76 21.73 7.66
N THR A 92 16.02 20.92 6.89
CA THR A 92 14.98 21.44 5.99
C THR A 92 13.78 21.96 6.77
N ALA A 93 13.28 23.12 6.33
CA ALA A 93 11.95 23.61 6.70
C ALA A 93 10.88 23.22 5.67
N ARG A 94 11.28 22.55 4.57
CA ARG A 94 10.36 22.14 3.50
C ARG A 94 9.61 20.87 3.92
N GLY A 95 8.29 20.94 3.90
CA GLY A 95 7.39 19.82 4.14
C GLY A 95 6.28 19.75 3.09
N ILE A 96 5.53 18.67 3.11
CA ILE A 96 4.31 18.50 2.33
C ILE A 96 3.13 18.80 3.26
N SER A 97 2.23 19.67 2.83
CA SER A 97 1.02 19.99 3.59
C SER A 97 -0.06 18.95 3.34
N VAL A 98 -0.55 18.30 4.39
CA VAL A 98 -1.68 17.37 4.35
C VAL A 98 -2.88 18.05 4.98
N SER A 99 -3.93 18.30 4.18
CA SER A 99 -5.18 18.87 4.67
C SER A 99 -6.15 17.77 5.10
N PRO A 100 -6.86 17.92 6.24
CA PRO A 100 -7.84 16.94 6.71
C PRO A 100 -9.14 16.94 5.88
N TRP A 101 -9.42 18.01 5.14
CA TRP A 101 -10.76 18.24 4.59
C TRP A 101 -10.73 18.60 3.11
N ASN A 102 -10.86 17.59 2.27
CA ASN A 102 -11.24 17.74 0.86
C ASN A 102 -12.55 17.02 0.55
N GLY A 103 -13.48 16.84 1.51
CA GLY A 103 -14.80 16.22 1.30
C GLY A 103 -14.85 14.75 0.82
N MET A 104 -13.78 14.25 0.21
CA MET A 104 -13.61 12.94 -0.42
C MET A 104 -12.73 12.00 0.41
N MET A 105 -11.93 12.51 1.35
CA MET A 105 -10.96 11.71 2.09
C MET A 105 -11.54 11.25 3.44
N PRO A 106 -11.68 9.93 3.68
CA PRO A 106 -12.06 9.41 4.98
C PRO A 106 -11.02 9.78 6.06
N GLU A 107 -11.48 10.10 7.28
CA GLU A 107 -10.63 10.40 8.44
C GLU A 107 -9.57 9.31 8.72
N ARG A 108 -9.86 8.07 8.34
CA ARG A 108 -8.93 6.94 8.44
C ARG A 108 -7.68 7.14 7.57
N ILE A 109 -7.83 7.64 6.35
CA ILE A 109 -6.69 7.84 5.44
C ILE A 109 -5.81 8.97 5.95
N PHE A 110 -6.41 10.05 6.43
CA PHE A 110 -5.68 11.17 7.04
C PHE A 110 -4.90 10.74 8.29
N SER A 111 -5.50 9.89 9.13
CA SER A 111 -4.81 9.35 10.30
C SER A 111 -3.62 8.49 9.88
N GLN A 112 -3.83 7.58 8.93
CA GLN A 112 -2.79 6.67 8.43
C GLN A 112 -1.62 7.39 7.76
N THR A 113 -1.85 8.50 7.06
CA THR A 113 -0.78 9.25 6.41
C THR A 113 0.08 10.05 7.39
N LEU A 114 -0.51 10.50 8.50
CA LEU A 114 0.18 11.28 9.52
C LEU A 114 0.92 10.42 10.56
N ILE A 115 0.39 9.25 10.87
CA ILE A 115 1.03 8.30 11.79
C ILE A 115 2.45 8.02 11.28
N ASP A 116 3.40 7.93 12.21
CA ASP A 116 4.81 7.61 11.97
C ASP A 116 5.62 8.68 11.21
N ARG A 117 5.02 9.85 10.93
CA ARG A 117 5.71 11.01 10.35
C ARG A 117 6.16 12.01 11.41
N VAL A 118 6.95 12.99 10.96
CA VAL A 118 7.51 14.06 11.79
C VAL A 118 7.02 15.40 11.27
N LEU A 119 6.69 16.31 12.19
CA LEU A 119 6.22 17.66 11.86
C LEU A 119 7.34 18.54 11.28
N ALA A 120 7.02 19.27 10.23
CA ALA A 120 7.91 20.26 9.62
C ALA A 120 7.84 21.63 10.31
N ASP A 121 6.64 22.02 10.76
CA ASP A 121 6.34 23.31 11.39
C ASP A 121 5.70 23.15 12.77
N ASP A 122 5.82 24.17 13.61
CA ASP A 122 5.13 24.25 14.89
C ASP A 122 3.63 24.47 14.69
N ILE A 123 2.79 23.74 15.44
CA ILE A 123 1.34 23.89 15.36
C ILE A 123 0.84 24.61 16.60
N TYR A 124 0.28 25.80 16.38
CA TYR A 124 -0.32 26.63 17.41
C TYR A 124 -1.85 26.64 17.32
N MET A 125 -2.48 26.74 18.47
CA MET A 125 -3.90 27.00 18.61
C MET A 125 -4.07 28.25 19.48
N GLY A 126 -4.31 29.39 18.81
CA GLY A 126 -4.25 30.69 19.46
C GLY A 126 -2.87 30.92 20.06
N SER A 127 -2.80 31.11 21.38
CA SER A 127 -1.56 31.33 22.14
C SER A 127 -0.89 30.04 22.63
N ARG A 128 -1.51 28.85 22.45
CA ARG A 128 -1.00 27.58 22.98
C ARG A 128 -0.35 26.75 21.87
N CYS A 129 0.90 26.35 22.06
CA CYS A 129 1.58 25.37 21.21
C CYS A 129 1.02 23.96 21.49
N ILE A 130 0.50 23.28 20.46
CA ILE A 130 0.01 21.89 20.56
C ILE A 130 1.16 20.91 20.34
N SER A 131 2.00 21.21 19.35
CA SER A 131 3.08 20.33 18.92
C SER A 131 4.21 21.17 18.35
N THR A 132 5.44 20.78 18.69
CA THR A 132 6.64 21.47 18.21
C THR A 132 7.18 20.84 16.93
N ARG A 133 7.95 21.61 16.19
CA ARG A 133 8.72 21.18 15.03
C ARG A 133 9.61 20.00 15.42
N ASN A 134 9.76 19.06 14.49
CA ASN A 134 10.53 17.82 14.67
C ASN A 134 9.96 16.82 15.68
N GLN A 135 8.74 17.03 16.17
CA GLN A 135 8.06 16.06 17.02
C GLN A 135 7.50 14.90 16.20
N ASP A 136 7.61 13.67 16.72
CA ASP A 136 7.02 12.48 16.13
C ASP A 136 5.51 12.45 16.32
N ILE A 137 4.77 12.18 15.23
CA ILE A 137 3.32 12.14 15.24
C ILE A 137 2.86 10.76 15.72
N ARG A 138 2.39 10.72 16.97
CA ARG A 138 1.77 9.53 17.58
C ARG A 138 0.26 9.56 17.46
N ILE A 139 -0.38 8.42 17.67
CA ILE A 139 -1.85 8.26 17.69
C ILE A 139 -2.51 9.31 18.61
N GLY A 140 -1.92 9.58 19.78
CA GLY A 140 -2.44 10.60 20.71
C GLY A 140 -2.33 12.06 20.20
N LEU A 141 -1.39 12.37 19.31
CA LEU A 141 -1.33 13.68 18.64
C LEU A 141 -2.32 13.75 17.47
N VAL A 142 -2.46 12.66 16.71
CA VAL A 142 -3.42 12.57 15.60
C VAL A 142 -4.86 12.75 16.09
N ASN A 143 -5.25 12.07 17.17
CA ASN A 143 -6.59 12.23 17.73
C ASN A 143 -6.86 13.68 18.14
N ARG A 144 -5.86 14.37 18.70
CA ARG A 144 -5.96 15.80 19.00
C ARG A 144 -6.18 16.62 17.73
N PHE A 145 -5.40 16.39 16.67
CA PHE A 145 -5.57 17.11 15.40
C PHE A 145 -6.96 16.91 14.78
N ILE A 146 -7.54 15.71 14.89
CA ILE A 146 -8.90 15.41 14.41
C ILE A 146 -9.94 16.16 15.24
N THR A 147 -9.86 16.08 16.57
CA THR A 147 -10.81 16.78 17.46
C THR A 147 -10.78 18.28 17.23
N PHE A 148 -9.60 18.83 16.99
CA PHE A 148 -9.40 20.27 16.86
C PHE A 148 -9.67 20.81 15.45
N ARG A 149 -9.93 19.96 14.45
CA ARG A 149 -10.07 20.33 13.03
C ARG A 149 -9.01 21.34 12.62
N THR A 150 -7.75 20.99 12.89
CA THR A 150 -6.62 21.90 12.65
C THR A 150 -6.43 22.20 11.16
N GLN A 151 -5.79 23.34 10.91
CA GLN A 151 -5.25 23.77 9.62
C GLN A 151 -4.42 22.67 8.92
N PRO A 152 -4.12 22.80 7.62
CA PRO A 152 -3.23 21.87 6.93
C PRO A 152 -1.92 21.64 7.71
N ILE A 153 -1.56 20.37 7.89
CA ILE A 153 -0.40 19.96 8.68
C ILE A 153 0.79 19.74 7.75
N SER A 154 1.87 20.48 7.97
CA SER A 154 3.13 20.29 7.25
C SER A 154 3.92 19.10 7.84
N ILE A 155 4.11 18.04 7.05
CA ILE A 155 4.93 16.88 7.42
C ILE A 155 6.25 16.88 6.66
N ARG A 156 7.31 16.39 7.32
CA ARG A 156 8.58 16.08 6.67
C ARG A 156 8.44 14.78 5.87
N THR A 157 9.04 14.75 4.68
CA THR A 157 9.04 13.58 3.81
C THR A 157 10.43 13.32 3.25
N PRO A 158 10.74 12.08 2.84
CA PRO A 158 12.02 11.79 2.19
C PRO A 158 12.19 12.58 0.88
N PHE A 159 11.10 12.92 0.19
CA PHE A 159 11.13 13.74 -1.04
C PHE A 159 11.57 15.19 -0.81
N THR A 160 11.34 15.74 0.38
CA THR A 160 11.74 17.11 0.73
C THR A 160 13.04 17.17 1.52
N CYS A 161 13.78 16.06 1.60
CA CYS A 161 15.10 16.03 2.23
C CYS A 161 16.11 16.88 1.43
N ARG A 162 17.03 17.57 2.11
CA ARG A 162 18.07 18.39 1.46
C ARG A 162 19.14 17.54 0.77
N SER A 163 19.29 16.30 1.21
CA SER A 163 20.35 15.41 0.79
C SER A 163 19.96 14.67 -0.48
N THR A 164 20.91 14.50 -1.39
CA THR A 164 20.71 13.83 -2.68
C THR A 164 20.98 12.33 -2.64
N SER A 165 21.84 11.86 -1.74
CA SER A 165 22.31 10.46 -1.68
C SER A 165 21.93 9.69 -0.42
N TRP A 166 21.40 10.36 0.61
CA TRP A 166 21.04 9.75 1.89
C TRP A 166 19.80 10.45 2.46
N ILE A 167 19.09 9.79 3.38
CA ILE A 167 17.86 10.34 4.00
C ILE A 167 18.10 10.64 5.48
N CYS A 168 17.50 11.73 5.98
CA CYS A 168 17.59 12.09 7.39
C CYS A 168 16.58 11.32 8.25
N ARG A 169 16.94 10.98 9.50
CA ARG A 169 16.05 10.30 10.46
C ARG A 169 14.69 10.98 10.59
N LEU A 170 14.68 12.30 10.72
CA LEU A 170 13.45 13.10 10.86
C LEU A 170 12.64 13.19 9.55
N CYS A 171 13.26 12.99 8.39
CA CYS A 171 12.61 13.07 7.09
C CYS A 171 11.90 11.76 6.75
N TYR A 172 12.48 10.65 7.20
CA TYR A 172 11.89 9.32 7.06
C TYR A 172 10.75 9.11 8.08
N GLY A 173 11.05 9.34 9.36
CA GLY A 173 10.13 9.13 10.47
C GLY A 173 10.38 7.80 11.20
N ARG A 174 9.29 7.13 11.57
CA ARG A 174 9.31 5.88 12.36
C ARG A 174 9.55 4.65 11.47
N SER A 175 10.27 3.67 12.00
CA SER A 175 10.36 2.36 11.35
C SER A 175 9.04 1.58 11.56
N PRO A 176 8.51 0.92 10.52
CA PRO A 176 7.31 0.09 10.66
C PRO A 176 7.54 -1.15 11.52
N THR A 177 8.80 -1.56 11.71
CA THR A 177 9.21 -2.79 12.41
C THR A 177 9.36 -2.61 13.92
N HIS A 178 10.11 -1.59 14.35
CA HIS A 178 10.44 -1.39 15.77
C HIS A 178 9.53 -0.38 16.45
N GLY A 179 8.71 0.34 15.69
CA GLY A 179 7.83 1.37 16.24
C GLY A 179 8.63 2.41 17.02
N ASN A 180 9.84 2.74 16.60
CA ASN A 180 10.68 3.86 17.08
C ASN A 180 11.18 4.64 15.86
N LEU A 181 11.71 5.86 16.05
CA LEU A 181 12.37 6.57 14.94
C LEU A 181 13.48 5.70 14.35
N VAL A 182 13.63 5.68 13.03
CA VAL A 182 14.66 4.87 12.33
C VAL A 182 16.06 5.11 12.89
N ASP A 183 16.87 4.05 12.98
CA ASP A 183 18.23 4.17 13.48
C ASP A 183 19.21 4.62 12.40
N LEU A 184 20.33 5.20 12.85
CA LEU A 184 21.39 5.64 11.95
C LEU A 184 22.10 4.41 11.38
N GLY A 185 22.30 4.38 10.07
CA GLY A 185 22.90 3.28 9.32
C GLY A 185 21.88 2.29 8.74
N GLU A 186 20.58 2.47 8.99
CA GLU A 186 19.56 1.57 8.45
C GLU A 186 19.40 1.77 6.92
N ALA A 187 19.46 0.66 6.17
CA ALA A 187 19.34 0.62 4.71
C ALA A 187 17.87 0.69 4.27
N VAL A 188 17.26 1.84 4.53
CA VAL A 188 15.84 2.10 4.27
C VAL A 188 15.44 1.83 2.82
N GLY A 189 16.31 2.12 1.86
CA GLY A 189 16.00 1.89 0.44
C GLY A 189 15.59 0.45 0.17
N ILE A 190 16.35 -0.52 0.70
CA ILE A 190 16.10 -1.95 0.51
C ILE A 190 14.84 -2.41 1.24
N ILE A 191 14.55 -1.84 2.42
CA ILE A 191 13.34 -2.18 3.18
C ILE A 191 12.08 -1.73 2.42
N THR A 192 12.18 -0.64 1.65
CA THR A 192 11.05 -0.06 0.91
C THR A 192 10.89 -0.54 -0.53
N GLY A 193 11.93 -1.15 -1.13
CA GLY A 193 11.94 -1.61 -2.53
C GLY A 193 11.53 -3.07 -2.68
#